data_AF-A0A087RQ86-F1
#
_entry.id   AF-A0A087RQ86-F1
#
_cell.length_a   1.000
_cell.length_b   1.000
_cell.length_c   1.000
_cell.angle_alpha   90.00
_cell.angle_beta   90.00
_cell.angle_gamma   90.00
#
_symmetry.space_group_name_H-M   'P 1'
#
loop_
_entity.id
_entity.type
_entity.pdbx_description
1 polymer ?
#
loop_
_entity_poly.entity_id
_entity_poly.type
_entity_poly.pdbx_seq_one_letter_code
_entity_poly.pdbx_strand_id
1 'polypeptide(L)'
;MSPGRIEISAGKKCAGKDAVRLPVIKLESDSTSATVKLVDRIIPNSCQVGVAKINALDPDSIAPKISTNSGVSDSIAKLEQKIDQLQTELSDQRKTLNQLTSKKLDSAGEEQAAEIIQNIADLRVELLETRAKLYGLMLLV
;
A
#
# COMPACT_ATOMS: atom_id res chain seq x y z
N MET A 1 -44.26 -8.42 -9.78
CA MET A 1 -42.84 -8.11 -9.47
C MET A 1 -42.73 -8.05 -7.96
N SER A 2 -42.16 -9.08 -7.33
CA SER A 2 -41.89 -9.05 -5.89
C SER A 2 -40.70 -8.11 -5.63
N PRO A 3 -40.80 -7.16 -4.69
CA PRO A 3 -39.68 -6.30 -4.36
C PRO A 3 -38.54 -7.15 -3.79
N GLY A 4 -37.33 -6.99 -4.33
CA GLY A 4 -36.14 -7.70 -3.84
C GLY A 4 -35.94 -7.46 -2.35
N ARG A 5 -35.63 -8.52 -1.61
CA ARG A 5 -35.36 -8.43 -0.17
C ARG A 5 -33.98 -7.82 0.01
N ILE A 6 -33.89 -6.82 0.88
CA ILE A 6 -32.60 -6.22 1.20
C ILE A 6 -32.02 -6.89 2.44
N GLU A 7 -30.81 -7.42 2.32
CA GLU A 7 -30.12 -8.12 3.40
C GLU A 7 -28.81 -7.42 3.80
N ILE A 8 -28.42 -7.60 5.06
CA ILE A 8 -27.15 -7.12 5.60
C ILE A 8 -26.25 -8.35 5.77
N SER A 9 -25.12 -8.38 5.07
CA SER A 9 -24.19 -9.51 5.13
C SER A 9 -22.81 -9.04 5.56
N ALA A 10 -22.15 -9.88 6.36
CA ALA A 10 -20.82 -9.63 6.90
C ALA A 10 -19.78 -10.53 6.23
N GLY A 11 -18.70 -9.93 5.74
CA GLY A 11 -17.54 -10.66 5.23
C GLY A 11 -16.32 -10.43 6.12
N LYS A 12 -15.51 -11.47 6.33
CA LYS A 12 -14.28 -11.41 7.16
C LYS A 12 -13.04 -11.66 6.31
N LYS A 13 -12.01 -10.83 6.49
CA LYS A 13 -10.67 -11.06 5.94
C LYS A 13 -9.66 -11.08 7.08
N CYS A 14 -8.76 -12.06 7.06
CA CYS A 14 -7.68 -12.18 8.03
C CYS A 14 -6.32 -12.00 7.34
N ALA A 15 -5.41 -11.35 8.06
CA ALA A 15 -4.01 -11.32 7.72
C ALA A 15 -3.29 -12.48 8.42
N GLY A 16 -2.38 -13.13 7.69
CA GLY A 16 -1.49 -14.16 8.25
C GLY A 16 -0.30 -13.52 8.96
N LYS A 17 0.91 -13.96 8.60
CA LYS A 17 2.16 -13.39 9.12
C LYS A 17 2.43 -11.98 8.60
N ASP A 18 1.97 -11.69 7.39
CA ASP A 18 2.15 -10.40 6.73
C ASP A 18 0.88 -9.57 6.79
N ALA A 19 1.04 -8.24 6.87
CA ALA A 19 -0.08 -7.32 6.83
C ALA A 19 -0.76 -7.37 5.45
N VAL A 20 -2.09 -7.20 5.41
CA VAL A 20 -2.84 -7.09 4.15
C VAL A 20 -3.17 -5.62 3.91
N ARG A 21 -2.78 -5.09 2.75
CA ARG A 21 -3.08 -3.70 2.32
C ARG A 21 -4.32 -3.65 1.45
N LEU A 22 -5.14 -2.62 1.66
CA LEU A 22 -6.39 -2.35 0.92
C LEU A 22 -7.26 -3.61 0.74
N PRO A 23 -7.72 -4.21 1.85
CA PRO A 23 -8.51 -5.43 1.76
C PRO A 23 -9.90 -5.10 1.21
N VAL A 24 -10.31 -5.81 0.16
CA VAL A 24 -11.62 -5.64 -0.45
C VAL A 24 -12.39 -6.97 -0.41
N ILE A 25 -13.63 -6.91 0.05
CA ILE A 25 -14.57 -8.03 0.06
C ILE A 25 -15.66 -7.74 -0.97
N LYS A 26 -15.92 -8.67 -1.88
CA LYS A 26 -17.03 -8.59 -2.81
C LYS A 26 -18.11 -9.56 -2.35
N LEU A 27 -19.29 -9.04 -2.06
CA LEU A 27 -20.49 -9.84 -1.82
C LEU A 27 -21.22 -9.99 -3.15
N GLU A 28 -21.57 -11.22 -3.52
CA GLU A 28 -22.38 -11.50 -4.70
C GLU A 28 -23.65 -12.24 -4.27
N SER A 29 -24.79 -11.85 -4.84
CA SER A 29 -26.07 -12.56 -4.73
C SER A 29 -26.57 -12.94 -6.11
N ASP A 30 -27.72 -13.63 -6.15
CA ASP A 30 -28.49 -13.94 -7.35
C ASP A 30 -28.95 -12.72 -8.18
N SER A 31 -28.94 -11.52 -7.60
CA SER A 31 -29.54 -10.33 -8.19
C SER A 31 -28.61 -9.12 -8.24
N THR A 32 -27.67 -8.98 -7.29
CA THR A 32 -26.74 -7.85 -7.24
C THR A 32 -25.36 -8.25 -6.72
N SER A 33 -24.40 -7.33 -6.81
CA SER A 33 -23.11 -7.47 -6.12
C SER A 33 -22.77 -6.18 -5.40
N ALA A 34 -22.20 -6.28 -4.21
CA ALA A 34 -21.74 -5.16 -3.40
C ALA A 34 -20.26 -5.34 -3.04
N THR A 35 -19.50 -4.24 -2.98
CA THR A 35 -18.08 -4.27 -2.62
C THR A 35 -17.86 -3.49 -1.34
N VAL A 36 -17.18 -4.10 -0.38
CA VAL A 36 -16.78 -3.49 0.89
C VAL A 36 -15.28 -3.33 0.92
N LYS A 37 -14.83 -2.07 0.96
CA LYS A 37 -13.46 -1.74 1.32
C LYS A 37 -13.35 -1.82 2.84
N LEU A 38 -12.42 -2.63 3.33
CA LEU A 38 -12.08 -2.68 4.74
C LEU A 38 -11.11 -1.53 5.07
N VAL A 39 -10.66 -1.48 6.33
CA VAL A 39 -9.65 -0.52 6.77
C VAL A 39 -8.36 -0.71 5.95
N ASP A 40 -7.65 0.37 5.64
CA ASP A 40 -6.49 0.39 4.72
C ASP A 40 -5.42 -0.69 4.98
N ARG A 41 -5.34 -1.18 6.22
CA ARG A 41 -4.42 -2.23 6.63
C ARG A 41 -5.08 -3.18 7.62
N ILE A 42 -4.95 -4.48 7.38
CA ILE A 42 -5.14 -5.52 8.39
C ILE A 42 -3.75 -5.87 8.94
N ILE A 43 -3.53 -5.63 10.23
CA ILE A 43 -2.26 -5.96 10.89
C ILE A 43 -2.06 -7.48 10.96
N PRO A 44 -0.80 -7.97 11.02
CA PRO A 44 -0.52 -9.41 11.13
C PRO A 44 -1.30 -10.08 12.26
N ASN A 45 -1.70 -11.33 12.03
CA ASN A 45 -2.45 -12.17 12.97
C ASN A 45 -3.77 -11.54 13.46
N SER A 46 -4.37 -10.65 12.66
CA SER A 46 -5.66 -10.03 12.96
C SER A 46 -6.66 -10.24 11.83
N CYS A 47 -7.93 -9.99 12.12
CA CYS A 47 -8.99 -10.05 11.14
C CYS A 47 -9.85 -8.79 11.20
N GLN A 48 -10.36 -8.39 10.05
CA GLN A 48 -11.35 -7.33 9.92
C GLN A 48 -12.63 -7.87 9.31
N VAL A 49 -13.74 -7.32 9.77
CA VAL A 49 -15.09 -7.66 9.30
C VAL A 49 -15.66 -6.42 8.62
N GLY A 50 -16.14 -6.61 7.39
CA GLY A 50 -16.86 -5.60 6.64
C GLY A 50 -18.33 -5.98 6.58
N VAL A 51 -19.20 -4.98 6.64
CA VAL A 51 -20.64 -5.16 6.51
C VAL A 51 -21.12 -4.39 5.30
N ALA A 52 -21.91 -5.04 4.45
CA ALA A 52 -22.60 -4.37 3.35
C ALA A 52 -24.07 -4.76 3.30
N LYS A 53 -24.83 -3.87 2.67
CA LYS A 53 -26.22 -4.07 2.32
C LYS A 53 -26.28 -4.53 0.87
N ILE A 54 -26.89 -5.67 0.61
CA ILE A 54 -27.02 -6.28 -0.72
C ILE A 54 -28.48 -6.69 -0.96
N ASN A 55 -28.93 -6.60 -2.20
CA ASN A 55 -30.25 -7.09 -2.56
C ASN A 55 -30.11 -8.55 -3.01
N ALA A 56 -30.99 -9.41 -2.51
CA ALA A 56 -31.06 -10.82 -2.90
C ALA A 56 -32.54 -11.23 -3.01
N LEU A 57 -32.87 -12.09 -3.97
CA LEU A 57 -34.19 -12.74 -3.96
C LEU A 57 -34.16 -13.94 -3.02
N ASP A 58 -33.05 -14.68 -3.04
CA ASP A 58 -32.74 -15.77 -2.11
C ASP A 58 -31.59 -15.38 -1.14
N PRO A 59 -31.83 -15.31 0.18
CA PRO A 59 -30.80 -15.07 1.21
C PRO A 59 -29.62 -16.05 1.13
N ASP A 60 -29.90 -17.31 0.80
CA ASP A 60 -28.90 -18.37 0.76
C ASP A 60 -27.98 -18.25 -0.47
N SER A 61 -28.33 -17.37 -1.42
CA SER A 61 -27.50 -17.05 -2.59
C SER A 61 -26.35 -16.09 -2.28
N ILE A 62 -26.35 -15.43 -1.11
CA ILE A 62 -25.34 -14.43 -0.78
C ILE A 62 -24.02 -15.11 -0.41
N ALA A 63 -23.05 -15.01 -1.31
CA ALA A 63 -21.72 -15.57 -1.13
C ALA A 63 -20.65 -14.47 -1.02
N PRO A 64 -19.87 -14.41 0.07
CA PRO A 64 -18.71 -13.53 0.15
C PRO A 64 -17.59 -14.10 -0.72
N LYS A 65 -17.23 -13.36 -1.78
CA LYS A 65 -15.99 -13.57 -2.54
C LYS A 65 -14.92 -12.61 -2.06
N ILE A 66 -13.76 -13.17 -1.75
CA ILE A 66 -12.58 -12.35 -1.47
C ILE A 66 -12.09 -11.80 -2.80
N SER A 67 -12.29 -10.50 -3.03
CA SER A 67 -11.69 -9.83 -4.19
C SER A 67 -10.25 -9.54 -3.84
N THR A 68 -9.35 -10.42 -4.26
CA THR A 68 -7.92 -10.16 -4.13
C THR A 68 -7.53 -9.08 -5.12
N ASN A 69 -7.53 -7.82 -4.67
CA ASN A 69 -6.61 -6.81 -5.20
C ASN A 69 -5.16 -7.16 -4.78
N SER A 70 -4.77 -8.45 -4.81
CA SER A 70 -3.47 -8.94 -4.35
C SER A 70 -2.35 -8.26 -5.13
N GLY A 71 -2.50 -8.08 -6.44
CA GLY A 71 -1.51 -7.37 -7.24
C GLY A 71 -1.29 -5.92 -6.81
N VAL A 72 -2.33 -5.19 -6.41
CA VAL A 72 -2.21 -3.81 -5.91
C VAL A 72 -1.63 -3.81 -4.49
N SER A 73 -2.07 -4.75 -3.64
CA SER A 73 -1.55 -4.94 -2.28
C SER A 73 -0.04 -5.23 -2.28
N ASP A 74 0.41 -6.15 -3.14
CA ASP A 74 1.81 -6.51 -3.33
C ASP A 74 2.63 -5.34 -3.90
N SER A 75 2.04 -4.57 -4.82
CA SER A 75 2.68 -3.38 -5.38
C SER A 75 2.88 -2.30 -4.32
N ILE A 76 1.88 -2.06 -3.47
CA ILE A 76 1.98 -1.16 -2.32
C ILE A 76 3.07 -1.61 -1.37
N ALA A 77 3.10 -2.89 -0.99
CA ALA A 77 4.12 -3.43 -0.09
C ALA A 77 5.55 -3.24 -0.64
N LYS A 78 5.75 -3.49 -1.94
CA LYS A 78 7.03 -3.26 -2.61
C LYS A 78 7.42 -1.78 -2.64
N LEU A 79 6.47 -0.88 -2.89
CA LEU A 79 6.73 0.56 -2.89
C LEU A 79 7.07 1.08 -1.49
N GLU A 80 6.38 0.60 -0.45
CA GLU A 80 6.70 0.90 0.95
C GLU A 80 8.13 0.46 1.30
N GLN A 81 8.49 -0.78 0.97
CA GLN A 81 9.84 -1.31 1.18
C GLN A 81 10.90 -0.48 0.43
N LYS A 82 10.61 -0.07 -0.80
CA LYS A 82 11.51 0.77 -1.60
C LYS A 82 11.68 2.16 -0.98
N ILE A 83 10.61 2.76 -0.44
CA ILE A 83 10.68 4.03 0.28
C ILE A 83 11.61 3.92 1.49
N ASP A 84 11.46 2.86 2.29
CA ASP A 84 12.30 2.63 3.48
C ASP A 84 13.78 2.46 3.10
N GLN A 85 14.05 1.74 2.01
CA GLN A 85 15.40 1.58 1.46
C GLN A 85 16.00 2.92 1.01
N LEU A 86 15.28 3.69 0.19
CA LEU A 86 15.73 5.00 -0.31
C LEU A 86 15.95 6.01 0.83
N GLN A 87 15.14 5.96 1.89
CA GLN A 87 15.33 6.80 3.07
C GLN A 87 16.59 6.43 3.85
N THR A 88 16.88 5.14 3.97
CA THR A 88 18.10 4.64 4.61
C THR A 88 19.32 5.09 3.81
N GLU A 89 19.30 4.88 2.49
CA GLU A 89 20.40 5.27 1.60
C GLU A 89 20.64 6.78 1.60
N LEU A 90 19.58 7.60 1.60
CA LEU A 90 19.69 9.06 1.76
C LEU A 90 20.31 9.46 3.09
N SER A 91 19.95 8.77 4.17
CA SER A 91 20.52 9.03 5.49
C SER A 91 22.01 8.74 5.50
N ASP A 92 22.43 7.62 4.90
CA ASP A 92 23.82 7.20 4.85
C ASP A 92 24.66 8.12 3.96
N GLN A 93 24.17 8.48 2.77
CA GLN A 93 24.84 9.47 1.89
C GLN A 93 25.03 10.82 2.59
N ARG A 94 24.02 11.30 3.34
CA ARG A 94 24.15 12.54 4.13
C ARG A 94 25.20 12.43 5.24
N LYS A 95 25.29 11.28 5.92
CA LYS A 95 26.34 11.04 6.92
C LYS A 95 27.72 11.06 6.26
N THR A 96 27.88 10.37 5.13
CA THR A 96 29.13 10.33 4.37
C THR A 96 29.54 11.73 3.94
N LEU A 97 28.61 12.53 3.39
CA LEU A 97 28.88 13.91 3.02
C LEU A 97 29.34 14.75 4.22
N ASN A 98 28.61 14.68 5.34
CA ASN A 98 28.98 15.42 6.56
C ASN A 98 30.36 15.02 7.08
N GLN A 99 30.71 13.74 7.03
CA GLN A 99 32.03 13.25 7.43
C GLN A 99 33.12 13.78 6.50
N LEU A 100 32.87 13.80 5.20
CA LEU A 100 33.80 14.30 4.20
C LEU A 100 34.02 15.82 4.37
N THR A 101 32.94 16.60 4.48
CA THR A 101 33.01 18.07 4.59
C THR A 101 33.43 18.58 5.97
N SER A 102 33.49 17.71 6.98
CA SER A 102 34.01 18.06 8.32
C SER A 102 35.53 18.30 8.35
N LYS A 103 36.23 17.96 7.26
CA LYS A 103 37.67 18.12 7.08
C LYS A 103 37.94 19.14 5.97
N LYS A 104 39.15 19.71 5.96
CA LYS A 104 39.61 20.51 4.82
C LYS A 104 39.76 19.58 3.61
N LEU A 105 39.01 19.84 2.55
CA LEU A 105 39.01 19.03 1.34
C LEU A 105 40.19 19.41 0.43
N ASP A 106 40.76 18.40 -0.22
CA ASP A 106 41.59 18.54 -1.41
C ASP A 106 40.71 18.39 -2.66
N SER A 107 41.28 18.51 -3.87
CA SER A 107 40.48 18.44 -5.09
C SER A 107 39.76 17.10 -5.27
N ALA A 108 40.34 16.00 -4.78
CA ALA A 108 39.73 14.69 -4.81
C ALA A 108 38.53 14.60 -3.84
N GLY A 109 38.66 15.18 -2.65
CA GLY A 109 37.57 15.30 -1.69
C GLY A 109 36.43 16.21 -2.19
N GLU A 110 36.75 17.26 -2.93
CA GLU A 110 35.75 18.12 -3.58
C GLU A 110 34.97 17.37 -4.67
N GLU A 111 35.65 16.57 -5.51
CA GLU A 111 35.02 15.75 -6.53
C GLU A 111 34.09 14.67 -5.92
N GLN A 112 34.56 13.97 -4.88
CA GLN A 112 33.74 13.02 -4.14
C GLN A 112 32.52 13.68 -3.47
N ALA A 113 32.69 14.88 -2.91
CA ALA A 113 31.58 15.62 -2.34
C ALA A 113 30.53 15.99 -3.40
N ALA A 114 30.98 16.43 -4.59
CA ALA A 114 30.08 16.73 -5.70
C ALA A 114 29.31 15.48 -6.17
N GLU A 115 29.96 14.33 -6.26
CA GLU A 115 29.32 13.05 -6.60
C GLU A 115 28.26 12.66 -5.55
N ILE A 116 28.59 12.75 -4.25
CA ILE A 116 27.64 12.44 -3.17
C ILE A 116 26.44 13.40 -3.21
N ILE A 117 26.66 14.70 -3.49
CA ILE A 117 25.59 15.69 -3.63
C ILE A 117 24.66 15.31 -4.79
N GLN A 118 25.22 14.88 -5.92
CA GLN A 118 24.44 14.44 -7.07
C GLN A 118 23.62 13.19 -6.74
N ASN A 119 24.24 12.17 -6.11
CA ASN A 119 23.54 10.97 -5.66
C ASN A 119 22.40 11.29 -4.68
N ILE A 120 22.60 12.24 -3.76
CA ILE A 120 21.54 12.71 -2.86
C ILE A 120 20.39 13.37 -3.64
N ALA A 121 20.70 14.15 -4.69
CA ALA A 121 19.67 14.77 -5.52
C ALA A 121 18.86 13.70 -6.27
N ASP A 122 19.52 12.72 -6.87
CA ASP A 122 18.88 11.65 -7.63
C ASP A 122 18.01 10.75 -6.72
N LEU A 123 18.53 10.35 -5.56
CA LEU A 123 17.76 9.60 -4.55
C LEU A 123 16.54 10.37 -4.05
N ARG A 124 16.60 11.71 -3.93
CA ARG A 124 15.43 12.52 -3.55
C ARG A 124 14.37 12.50 -4.63
N VAL A 125 14.76 12.59 -5.90
CA VAL A 125 13.83 12.51 -7.03
C VAL A 125 13.17 11.13 -7.04
N GLU A 126 13.95 10.06 -6.96
CA GLU A 126 13.42 8.70 -6.96
C GLU A 126 12.49 8.44 -5.77
N LEU A 127 12.81 8.97 -4.58
CA LEU A 127 11.94 8.89 -3.40
C LEU A 127 10.61 9.61 -3.63
N LEU A 128 10.63 10.81 -4.23
CA LEU A 128 9.42 11.57 -4.54
C LEU A 128 8.56 10.83 -5.57
N GLU A 129 9.16 10.31 -6.63
CA GLU A 129 8.45 9.53 -7.65
C GLU A 129 7.85 8.24 -7.08
N THR A 130 8.58 7.55 -6.21
CA THR A 130 8.11 6.31 -5.56
C THR A 130 6.93 6.60 -4.64
N ARG A 131 6.97 7.70 -3.88
CA ARG A 131 5.84 8.17 -3.07
C ARG A 131 4.65 8.57 -3.92
N ALA A 132 4.87 9.27 -5.02
CA ALA A 132 3.80 9.64 -5.95
C ALA A 132 3.11 8.40 -6.52
N LYS A 133 3.87 7.37 -6.91
CA LYS A 133 3.33 6.07 -7.35
C LYS A 133 2.52 5.39 -6.25
N LEU A 134 3.03 5.35 -5.02
CA LEU A 134 2.32 4.78 -3.87
C LEU A 134 0.97 5.47 -3.63
N TYR A 135 0.97 6.80 -3.53
CA TYR A 135 -0.26 7.56 -3.32
C TYR A 135 -1.23 7.43 -4.50
N GLY A 136 -0.72 7.37 -5.73
CA GLY A 136 -1.52 7.07 -6.91
C GLY A 136 -2.27 5.74 -6.78
N LEU A 137 -1.60 4.67 -6.34
CA LEU A 137 -2.25 3.38 -6.10
C LEU A 137 -3.27 3.44 -4.96
N MET A 138 -3.01 4.19 -3.89
CA MET A 138 -3.95 4.32 -2.78
C MET A 138 -5.21 5.12 -3.16
N LEU A 139 -5.12 6.03 -4.14
CA LEU A 139 -6.26 6.81 -4.64
C LEU A 139 -7.11 6.08 -5.70
N LEU A 140 -6.56 5.05 -6.35
CA LEU A 140 -7.26 4.24 -7.38
C LEU A 140 -8.16 3.14 -6.78
N VAL A 141 -7.99 2.83 -5.49
CA VAL A 141 -8.81 1.84 -4.75
C VAL A 141 -9.72 2.58 -3.78
#